data_AF-A0A2H2YPZ0-F1
#
_entry.id   AF-A0A2H2YPZ0-F1
#
_cell.length_a   1.000
_cell.length_b   1.000
_cell.length_c   1.000
_cell.angle_alpha   90.00
_cell.angle_beta   90.00
_cell.angle_gamma   90.00
#
_symmetry.space_group_name_H-M   'P 1'
#
loop_
_entity.id
_entity.type
_entity.pdbx_description
1 polymer ?
#
loop_
_entity_poly.entity_id
_entity_poly.type
_entity_poly.pdbx_seq_one_letter_code
_entity_poly.pdbx_strand_id
1 'polypeptide(L)'
;MPLTEKELRERDAKRNIGEELLAAIVDVKAGRHGGVHHVETTQAAEASSKTGLSQPKFAELLGVSVRTLQEWEQGRRSPSGAARSLLHIATIRPDVFREVLSNA
;
A
#
# COMPACT_ATOMS: atom_id res chain seq x y z
N MET A 1 -30.89 -4.32 12.59
CA MET A 1 -31.13 -2.94 12.12
C MET A 1 -30.01 -2.06 12.66
N PRO A 2 -29.50 -1.08 11.91
CA PRO A 2 -28.54 -0.11 12.45
C PRO A 2 -29.21 0.72 13.57
N LEU A 3 -28.44 1.14 14.58
CA LEU A 3 -28.95 1.94 15.70
C LEU A 3 -29.47 3.31 15.22
N THR A 4 -30.49 3.82 15.90
CA THR A 4 -30.98 5.19 15.71
C THR A 4 -30.00 6.22 16.30
N GLU A 5 -30.08 7.47 15.85
CA GLU A 5 -29.19 8.56 16.31
C GLU A 5 -29.28 8.80 17.82
N LYS A 6 -30.48 8.64 18.40
CA LYS A 6 -30.70 8.76 19.85
C LYS A 6 -29.93 7.68 20.61
N GLU A 7 -30.01 6.43 20.14
CA GLU A 7 -29.32 5.30 20.77
C GLU A 7 -27.79 5.41 20.62
N LEU A 8 -27.29 5.95 19.50
CA LEU A 8 -25.87 6.22 19.31
C LEU A 8 -25.34 7.26 20.32
N ARG A 9 -26.08 8.35 20.53
CA ARG A 9 -25.71 9.37 21.53
C ARG A 9 -25.72 8.82 22.95
N GLU A 10 -26.73 8.02 23.31
CA GLU A 10 -26.80 7.38 24.63
C GLU A 10 -25.66 6.38 24.86
N ARG A 11 -25.27 5.63 23.83
CA ARG A 11 -24.10 4.75 23.86
C ARG A 11 -22.81 5.55 24.06
N ASP A 12 -22.58 6.54 23.21
CA ASP A 12 -21.31 7.28 23.19
C ASP A 12 -21.14 8.18 24.43
N ALA A 13 -22.25 8.66 25.03
CA ALA A 13 -22.21 9.38 26.31
C ALA A 13 -21.67 8.56 27.49
N LYS A 14 -21.69 7.22 27.40
CA LYS A 14 -21.19 6.31 28.44
C LYS A 14 -19.80 5.74 28.12
N ARG A 15 -19.23 6.04 26.95
CA ARG A 15 -17.95 5.48 26.49
C ARG A 15 -16.77 6.35 26.87
N ASN A 16 -15.68 5.69 27.26
CA ASN A 16 -14.39 6.33 27.43
C ASN A 16 -13.52 6.04 26.21
N ILE A 17 -13.64 6.87 25.18
CA ILE A 17 -12.92 6.67 23.91
C ILE A 17 -11.40 6.67 24.12
N GLY A 18 -10.87 7.45 25.07
CA GLY A 18 -9.44 7.49 25.36
C GLY A 18 -8.91 6.15 25.89
N GLU A 19 -9.65 5.53 26.81
CA GLU A 19 -9.31 4.21 27.37
C GLU A 19 -9.45 3.11 26.32
N GLU A 20 -10.48 3.15 25.49
CA GLU A 20 -10.66 2.20 24.38
C GLU A 20 -9.54 2.29 23.34
N LEU A 21 -9.11 3.51 22.98
CA LEU A 21 -7.99 3.71 22.07
C LEU A 21 -6.66 3.21 22.68
N LEU A 22 -6.44 3.48 23.97
CA LEU A 22 -5.25 3.00 24.66
C LEU A 22 -5.23 1.47 24.72
N ALA A 23 -6.36 0.84 25.06
CA ALA A 23 -6.50 -0.61 25.06
C ALA A 23 -6.24 -1.21 23.67
N ALA A 24 -6.77 -0.61 22.60
CA ALA A 24 -6.54 -1.06 21.23
C ALA A 24 -5.06 -1.00 20.83
N ILE A 25 -4.32 0.06 21.23
CA ILE A 25 -2.88 0.15 20.98
C ILE A 25 -2.12 -0.95 21.74
N VAL A 26 -2.49 -1.22 22.99
CA VAL A 26 -1.88 -2.30 23.79
C VAL A 26 -2.15 -3.67 23.17
N ASP A 27 -3.36 -3.91 22.70
CA ASP A 27 -3.74 -5.14 22.00
C ASP A 27 -2.91 -5.33 20.72
N VAL A 28 -2.82 -4.31 19.86
CA VAL A 28 -2.00 -4.35 18.63
C VAL A 28 -0.54 -4.60 18.96
N LYS A 29 0.04 -3.93 19.96
CA LYS A 29 1.43 -4.15 20.39
C LYS A 29 1.66 -5.57 20.93
N ALA A 30 0.64 -6.17 21.54
CA ALA A 30 0.69 -7.54 22.03
C ALA A 30 0.35 -8.59 20.96
N GLY A 31 0.15 -8.19 19.69
CA GLY A 31 -0.21 -9.08 18.59
C GLY A 31 -1.67 -9.55 18.63
N ARG A 32 -2.51 -8.97 19.49
CA ARG A 32 -3.96 -9.22 19.55
C ARG A 32 -4.66 -8.31 18.54
N HIS A 33 -4.45 -8.57 17.26
CA HIS A 33 -5.17 -7.89 16.18
C HIS A 33 -6.36 -8.75 15.72
N GLY A 34 -7.31 -8.11 15.02
CA GLY A 34 -8.39 -8.80 14.33
C GLY A 34 -7.88 -9.67 13.17
N GLY A 35 -8.80 -10.04 12.27
CA GLY A 35 -8.49 -10.84 11.09
C GLY A 35 -7.35 -10.22 10.26
N VAL A 36 -6.35 -11.05 9.95
CA VAL A 36 -5.28 -10.67 9.01
C VAL A 36 -5.74 -11.04 7.61
N HIS A 37 -5.88 -10.03 6.75
CA HIS A 37 -6.16 -10.24 5.33
C HIS A 37 -4.86 -10.12 4.55
N HIS A 38 -4.43 -11.23 3.95
CA HIS A 38 -3.36 -11.20 2.96
C HIS A 38 -3.93 -10.65 1.64
N VAL A 39 -3.40 -9.51 1.21
CA VAL A 39 -3.69 -8.94 -0.10
C VAL A 39 -2.56 -9.38 -1.03
N GLU A 40 -2.90 -10.15 -2.05
CA GLU A 40 -1.96 -10.51 -3.12
C GLU A 40 -1.50 -9.22 -3.83
N THR A 41 -0.22 -8.91 -3.74
CA THR A 41 0.36 -7.75 -4.40
C THR A 41 0.74 -8.09 -5.84
N THR A 42 0.45 -7.19 -6.77
CA THR A 42 0.91 -7.33 -8.15
C THR A 42 2.43 -7.18 -8.23
N GLN A 43 3.04 -7.78 -9.26
CA GLN A 43 4.48 -7.63 -9.53
C GLN A 43 4.88 -6.15 -9.64
N ALA A 44 4.02 -5.31 -10.23
CA ALA A 44 4.28 -3.87 -10.35
C ALA A 44 4.30 -3.16 -8.99
N ALA A 45 3.34 -3.48 -8.12
CA ALA A 45 3.26 -2.89 -6.78
C ALA A 45 4.45 -3.31 -5.90
N GLU A 46 4.83 -4.59 -5.98
CA GLU A 46 6.01 -5.11 -5.25
C GLU A 46 7.30 -4.41 -5.71
N ALA A 47 7.52 -4.35 -7.03
CA ALA A 47 8.71 -3.72 -7.60
C ALA A 47 8.82 -2.23 -7.20
N SER A 48 7.71 -1.49 -7.37
CA SER A 48 7.61 -0.07 -7.01
C SER A 48 7.95 0.16 -5.53
N SER A 49 7.35 -0.63 -4.63
CA SER A 49 7.60 -0.57 -3.19
C SER A 49 9.06 -0.84 -2.82
N LYS A 50 9.68 -1.87 -3.41
CA LYS A 50 11.08 -2.24 -3.13
C LYS A 50 12.08 -1.17 -3.56
N THR A 51 11.79 -0.42 -4.64
CA THR A 51 12.66 0.67 -5.07
C THR A 51 12.67 1.83 -4.08
N GLY A 52 11.60 2.05 -3.31
CA GLY A 52 11.46 3.20 -2.42
C GLY A 52 11.33 4.54 -3.15
N LEU A 53 11.11 4.52 -4.47
CA LEU A 53 10.85 5.71 -5.28
C LEU A 53 9.39 6.13 -5.17
N SER A 54 9.11 7.41 -5.44
CA SER A 54 7.74 7.86 -5.63
C SER A 54 7.20 7.33 -6.96
N GLN A 55 5.88 7.11 -7.03
CA GLN A 55 5.21 6.58 -8.22
C GLN A 55 5.54 7.39 -9.51
N PRO A 56 5.62 8.75 -9.48
CA PRO A 56 6.05 9.52 -10.65
C PRO A 56 7.48 9.21 -11.12
N LYS A 57 8.45 9.13 -10.19
CA LYS A 57 9.85 8.82 -10.52
C LYS A 57 10.01 7.40 -11.06
N PHE A 58 9.28 6.46 -10.49
CA PHE A 58 9.30 5.08 -10.97
C PHE A 58 8.68 4.96 -12.36
N ALA A 59 7.57 5.66 -12.62
CA ALA A 59 6.94 5.68 -13.94
C ALA A 59 7.85 6.32 -15.01
N GLU A 60 8.56 7.39 -14.66
CA GLU A 60 9.56 8.03 -15.51
C GLU A 60 10.67 7.06 -15.92
N LEU A 61 11.26 6.34 -14.97
CA LEU A 61 12.31 5.34 -15.25
C LEU A 61 11.80 4.17 -16.11
N LEU A 62 10.52 3.80 -15.98
CA LEU A 62 9.89 2.78 -16.81
C LEU A 62 9.46 3.30 -18.19
N GLY A 63 9.54 4.62 -18.44
CA GLY A 63 9.10 5.23 -19.69
C GLY A 63 7.59 5.15 -19.91
N VAL A 64 6.79 5.16 -18.84
CA VAL A 64 5.32 5.07 -18.91
C VAL A 64 4.65 6.20 -18.14
N SER A 65 3.36 6.43 -18.41
CA SER A 65 2.59 7.38 -17.61
C SER A 65 2.34 6.84 -16.19
N VAL A 66 2.20 7.74 -15.21
CA VAL A 66 1.78 7.40 -13.84
C VAL A 66 0.48 6.60 -13.85
N ARG A 67 -0.47 6.97 -14.72
CA ARG A 67 -1.74 6.26 -14.89
C ARG A 67 -1.51 4.81 -15.33
N THR A 68 -0.61 4.56 -16.28
CA THR A 68 -0.25 3.22 -16.75
C THR A 68 0.31 2.37 -15.60
N LEU A 69 1.23 2.93 -14.82
CA LEU A 69 1.79 2.26 -13.64
C LEU A 69 0.69 1.92 -12.61
N GLN A 70 -0.22 2.86 -12.31
CA GLN A 70 -1.35 2.64 -11.41
C GLN A 70 -2.29 1.52 -11.89
N GLU A 71 -2.55 1.43 -13.19
CA GLU A 71 -3.35 0.34 -13.75
C GLU A 71 -2.67 -1.02 -13.59
N TRP A 72 -1.35 -1.09 -13.63
CA TRP A 72 -0.58 -2.30 -13.35
C TRP A 72 -0.53 -2.64 -11.86
N GLU A 73 -0.24 -1.68 -11.00
CA GLU A 73 -0.17 -1.87 -9.54
C GLU A 73 -1.50 -2.38 -8.97
N GLN A 74 -2.62 -1.90 -9.52
CA GLN A 74 -3.97 -2.29 -9.10
C GLN A 74 -4.52 -3.50 -9.87
N GLY A 75 -3.72 -4.12 -10.74
CA GLY A 75 -4.09 -5.34 -11.47
C GLY A 75 -5.18 -5.15 -12.54
N ARG A 76 -5.51 -3.90 -12.92
CA ARG A 76 -6.50 -3.60 -13.98
C ARG A 76 -5.96 -3.86 -15.38
N ARG A 77 -4.64 -3.76 -15.56
CA ARG A 77 -3.94 -4.09 -16.82
C ARG A 77 -2.67 -4.85 -16.53
N SER A 78 -2.23 -5.62 -17.52
CA SER A 78 -0.95 -6.32 -17.47
C SER A 78 0.15 -5.50 -18.16
N PRO A 79 1.38 -5.48 -17.61
CA PRO A 79 2.52 -4.87 -18.29
C PRO A 79 2.92 -5.65 -19.56
N SER A 80 3.53 -4.96 -20.52
CA SER A 80 4.14 -5.59 -21.69
C SER A 80 5.26 -6.57 -21.28
N GLY A 81 5.72 -7.40 -22.21
CA GLY A 81 6.83 -8.34 -21.94
C GLY A 81 8.09 -7.62 -21.44
N ALA A 82 8.49 -6.54 -22.12
CA ALA A 82 9.64 -5.73 -21.72
C ALA A 82 9.43 -5.06 -20.34
N ALA A 83 8.24 -4.53 -20.08
CA ALA A 83 7.92 -3.94 -18.78
C ALA A 83 7.96 -4.98 -17.66
N ARG A 84 7.46 -6.21 -17.88
CA ARG A 84 7.58 -7.30 -16.90
C ARG A 84 9.04 -7.64 -16.57
N SER A 85 9.92 -7.64 -17.56
CA SER A 85 11.36 -7.84 -17.33
C SER A 85 11.96 -6.71 -16.49
N LEU A 86 11.63 -5.45 -16.77
CA LEU A 86 12.10 -4.32 -15.96
C LEU A 86 11.56 -4.35 -14.53
N LEU A 87 10.29 -4.68 -14.34
CA LEU A 87 9.68 -4.84 -13.02
C LEU A 87 10.35 -6.00 -12.24
N HIS A 88 10.71 -7.08 -12.93
CA HIS A 88 11.47 -8.18 -12.33
C HIS A 88 12.86 -7.72 -11.87
N ILE A 89 13.57 -6.97 -12.71
CA ILE A 89 14.87 -6.38 -12.35
C ILE A 89 14.71 -5.43 -11.16
N ALA A 90 13.71 -4.55 -11.15
CA ALA A 90 13.41 -3.65 -10.02
C ALA A 90 13.13 -4.40 -8.71
N THR A 91 12.58 -5.62 -8.81
CA THR A 91 12.29 -6.47 -7.65
C THR A 91 13.56 -7.12 -7.08
N ILE A 92 14.50 -7.52 -7.95
CA ILE A 92 15.76 -8.21 -7.56
C ILE A 92 16.87 -7.22 -7.21
N ARG A 93 17.00 -6.14 -7.98
CA ARG A 93 18.04 -5.11 -7.88
C ARG A 93 17.41 -3.70 -7.82
N PRO A 94 16.68 -3.39 -6.73
CA PRO A 94 16.05 -2.08 -6.56
C PRO A 94 17.05 -0.92 -6.49
N ASP A 95 18.31 -1.22 -6.13
CA ASP A 95 19.41 -0.26 -6.07
C ASP A 95 19.75 0.36 -7.43
N VAL A 96 19.66 -0.41 -8.51
CA VAL A 96 19.94 0.09 -9.89
C VAL A 96 19.01 1.23 -10.27
N PHE A 97 17.73 1.17 -9.86
CA PHE A 97 16.78 2.25 -10.14
C PHE A 97 17.11 3.54 -9.40
N ARG A 98 17.68 3.44 -8.19
CA ARG A 98 18.13 4.61 -7.42
C ARG A 98 19.39 5.22 -8.01
N GLU A 99 20.33 4.37 -8.42
CA GLU A 99 21.59 4.77 -9.05
C GLU A 99 21.35 5.49 -10.39
N VAL A 100 20.47 4.94 -11.24
CA VAL A 100 20.12 5.59 -12.52
C VAL A 100 19.51 6.97 -12.29
N LEU A 101 18.67 7.13 -11.26
CA LEU A 101 18.05 8.42 -10.93
C LEU A 101 19.02 9.44 -10.29
N SER A 102 20.08 8.99 -9.61
CA SER A 102 21.12 9.89 -9.10
C SER A 102 22.11 10.35 -10.17
N ASN A 103 22.19 9.60 -11.27
CA ASN A 103 23.11 9.85 -12.39
C ASN A 103 22.42 10.51 -13.59
N ALA A 104 21.10 10.75 -13.51
CA ALA A 104 20.30 11.51 -14.46
C ALA A 104 20.22 12.99 -14.05
#